data_AF-A0A944EMH0-F1
#
_entry.id   AF-A0A944EMH0-F1
#
_cell.length_a   1.000
_cell.length_b   1.000
_cell.length_c   1.000
_cell.angle_alpha   90.00
_cell.angle_beta   90.00
_cell.angle_gamma   90.00
#
_symmetry.space_group_name_H-M   'P 1'
#
loop_
_entity.id
_entity.type
_entity.pdbx_description
1 polymer ?
#
loop_
_entity_poly.entity_id
_entity_poly.type
_entity_poly.pdbx_seq_one_letter_code
_entity_poly.pdbx_strand_id
1 'polypeptide(L)'
;MEEQLRDEQLRDEQLREELKALREEVESLRTWRTQFEAAVKDFASSIRANQTEVTEVVEEVIDRLHAVEAASAPGAVQAAGDGHLPWSSRATEEDWANLSDWIDWLGKHYAPQLHLRIWPCWPLHGGVTEELAALHAAWRAAAEADADPAREGSDLAYWHQMWLWPTIERIRQHYMFSECETDHATDRPGRPTDPSALKARMAEATAERGRQENERYAFFAEASAADAAERPDALWRCEGEAWEFLSLLDWEWHATEDVPKRESLHPIPAERAAELGADRQSWVTYWARYTDEEDWRAGEGPTTVVRRRTSPERIYDEAFKRNNTWGPTASVYEFFDARPSNPPHLVGIDVHEAERLLHSLRGVTGATEL
;
A
#
# COMPACT_ATOMS: atom_id res chain seq x y z
N MET A 1 -79.98 48.12 5.12
CA MET A 1 -78.95 49.14 4.83
C MET A 1 -77.89 49.15 5.93
N GLU A 2 -78.27 49.22 7.22
CA GLU A 2 -77.30 49.14 8.35
C GLU A 2 -76.54 47.81 8.43
N GLU A 3 -77.18 46.68 8.15
CA GLU A 3 -76.54 45.36 8.19
C GLU A 3 -75.46 45.17 7.11
N GLN A 4 -75.72 45.66 5.88
CA GLN A 4 -74.74 45.67 4.80
C GLN A 4 -73.54 46.57 5.11
N LEU A 5 -73.77 47.71 5.77
CA LEU A 5 -72.69 48.63 6.18
C LEU A 5 -71.79 47.98 7.26
N ARG A 6 -72.39 47.16 8.13
CA ARG A 6 -71.66 46.45 9.21
C ARG A 6 -70.83 45.30 8.66
N ASP A 7 -71.37 44.53 7.71
CA ASP A 7 -70.64 43.46 7.03
C ASP A 7 -69.48 44.00 6.19
N GLU A 8 -69.67 45.15 5.54
CA GLU A 8 -68.61 45.84 4.80
C GLU A 8 -67.50 46.35 5.74
N GLN A 9 -67.87 46.89 6.91
CA GLN A 9 -66.90 47.29 7.94
C GLN A 9 -66.10 46.10 8.52
N LEU A 10 -66.76 44.97 8.79
CA LEU A 10 -66.11 43.74 9.26
C LEU A 10 -65.13 43.17 8.21
N ARG A 11 -65.52 43.19 6.93
CA ARG A 11 -64.67 42.75 5.83
C ARG A 11 -63.46 43.65 5.64
N ASP A 12 -63.63 44.96 5.76
CA ASP A 12 -62.54 45.94 5.69
C ASP A 12 -61.57 45.79 6.87
N GLU A 13 -62.07 45.49 8.06
CA GLU A 13 -61.25 45.22 9.25
C GLU A 13 -60.45 43.94 9.09
N GLN A 14 -61.09 42.86 8.60
CA GLN A 14 -60.40 41.59 8.31
C GLN A 14 -59.31 41.76 7.25
N LEU A 15 -59.59 42.48 6.16
CA LEU A 15 -58.60 42.76 5.11
C LEU A 15 -57.42 43.60 5.62
N ARG A 16 -57.66 44.52 6.58
CA ARG A 16 -56.58 45.30 7.20
C ARG A 16 -55.66 44.44 8.05
N GLU A 17 -56.22 43.52 8.83
CA GLU A 17 -55.43 42.58 9.63
C GLU A 17 -54.64 41.60 8.75
N GLU A 18 -55.26 41.07 7.68
CA GLU A 18 -54.55 40.23 6.70
C GLU A 18 -53.42 40.98 5.99
N LEU A 19 -53.64 42.25 5.59
CA LEU A 19 -52.60 43.09 5.00
C LEU A 19 -51.48 43.41 5.97
N LYS A 20 -51.78 43.54 7.26
CA LYS A 20 -50.77 43.76 8.30
C LYS A 20 -49.94 42.50 8.51
N ALA A 21 -50.56 41.34 8.64
CA ALA A 21 -49.87 40.05 8.76
C ALA A 21 -48.96 39.76 7.56
N LEU A 22 -49.45 40.00 6.34
CA LEU A 22 -48.64 39.86 5.11
C LEU A 22 -47.45 40.83 5.08
N ARG A 23 -47.60 42.05 5.59
CA ARG A 23 -46.47 43.00 5.68
C ARG A 23 -45.40 42.52 6.66
N GLU A 24 -45.82 42.04 7.83
CA GLU A 24 -44.91 41.48 8.83
C GLU A 24 -44.17 40.24 8.29
N GLU A 25 -44.88 39.36 7.57
CA GLU A 25 -44.28 38.19 6.92
C GLU A 25 -43.28 38.58 5.81
N VAL A 26 -43.62 39.57 4.97
CA VAL A 26 -42.72 40.09 3.94
C VAL A 26 -41.47 40.72 4.55
N GLU A 27 -41.60 41.43 5.67
CA GLU A 27 -40.44 41.98 6.39
C GLU A 27 -39.57 40.88 6.97
N SER A 28 -40.16 39.85 7.59
CA SER A 28 -39.44 38.68 8.07
C SER A 28 -38.68 37.96 6.95
N LEU A 29 -39.32 37.76 5.79
CA LEU A 29 -38.68 37.15 4.62
C LEU A 29 -37.53 38.01 4.07
N ARG A 30 -37.64 39.34 4.12
CA ARG A 30 -36.55 40.24 3.73
C ARG A 30 -35.37 40.12 4.68
N THR A 31 -35.61 40.09 5.99
CA THR A 31 -34.54 39.88 6.98
C THR A 31 -33.86 38.52 6.78
N TRP A 32 -34.65 37.47 6.59
CA TRP A 32 -34.11 36.13 6.35
C TRP A 32 -33.28 36.06 5.07
N ARG A 33 -33.76 36.68 3.98
CA ARG A 33 -33.00 36.80 2.73
C ARG A 33 -31.64 37.47 2.96
N THR A 34 -31.60 38.59 3.68
CA THR A 34 -30.33 39.29 3.96
C THR A 34 -29.37 38.44 4.79
N GLN A 35 -29.88 37.71 5.80
CA GLN A 35 -29.06 36.80 6.60
C GLN A 35 -28.53 35.63 5.76
N PHE A 36 -29.36 35.06 4.89
CA PHE A 36 -28.96 33.98 4.00
C PHE A 36 -27.90 34.44 2.98
N GLU A 37 -28.08 35.62 2.37
CA GLU A 37 -27.09 36.20 1.46
C GLU A 37 -25.74 36.44 2.14
N ALA A 38 -25.74 36.87 3.42
CA ALA A 38 -24.51 37.01 4.21
C ALA A 38 -23.85 35.65 4.47
N ALA A 39 -24.62 34.64 4.90
CA ALA A 39 -24.10 33.29 5.17
C ALA A 39 -23.51 32.63 3.91
N VAL A 40 -24.15 32.78 2.75
CA VAL A 40 -23.63 32.28 1.47
C VAL A 40 -22.31 32.98 1.10
N LYS A 41 -22.20 34.30 1.34
CA LYS A 41 -20.97 35.05 1.06
C LYS A 41 -19.82 34.62 1.98
N ASP A 42 -20.10 34.38 3.24
CA ASP A 42 -19.12 33.91 4.21
C ASP A 42 -18.66 32.49 3.86
N PHE A 43 -19.60 31.60 3.54
CA PHE A 43 -19.29 30.25 3.06
C PHE A 43 -18.42 30.26 1.80
N ALA A 44 -18.79 31.06 0.79
CA ALA A 44 -18.00 31.20 -0.45
C ALA A 44 -16.61 31.81 -0.23
N SER A 45 -16.44 32.60 0.83
CA SER A 45 -15.13 33.17 1.19
C SER A 45 -14.27 32.14 1.94
N SER A 46 -14.87 31.35 2.82
CA SER A 46 -14.20 30.23 3.50
C SER A 46 -13.77 29.14 2.52
N ILE A 47 -14.64 28.75 1.57
CA ILE A 47 -14.26 27.76 0.54
C ILE A 47 -13.09 28.24 -0.30
N ARG A 48 -13.05 29.53 -0.67
CA ARG A 48 -11.90 30.10 -1.39
C ARG A 48 -10.62 30.10 -0.57
N ALA A 49 -10.70 30.45 0.72
CA ALA A 49 -9.55 30.40 1.62
C ALA A 49 -9.02 28.96 1.76
N ASN A 50 -9.90 27.99 1.99
CA ASN A 50 -9.54 26.58 2.08
C ASN A 50 -8.98 26.05 0.73
N GLN A 51 -9.52 26.52 -0.40
CA GLN A 51 -9.00 26.15 -1.72
C GLN A 51 -7.58 26.70 -1.93
N THR A 52 -7.29 27.93 -1.50
CA THR A 52 -5.93 28.49 -1.52
C THR A 52 -4.98 27.66 -0.65
N GLU A 53 -5.36 27.35 0.59
CA GLU A 53 -4.55 26.51 1.49
C GLU A 53 -4.28 25.12 0.90
N VAL A 54 -5.31 24.45 0.35
CA VAL A 54 -5.13 23.16 -0.33
C VAL A 54 -4.22 23.28 -1.53
N THR A 55 -4.27 24.38 -2.27
CA THR A 55 -3.41 24.59 -3.44
C THR A 55 -1.95 24.78 -3.00
N GLU A 56 -1.70 25.56 -1.95
CA GLU A 56 -0.36 25.74 -1.36
C GLU A 56 0.21 24.41 -0.83
N VAL A 57 -0.61 23.62 -0.12
CA VAL A 57 -0.19 22.29 0.36
C VAL A 57 0.09 21.33 -0.80
N VAL A 58 -0.73 21.36 -1.85
CA VAL A 58 -0.50 20.52 -3.05
C VAL A 58 0.77 20.95 -3.78
N GLU A 59 1.04 22.25 -3.92
CA GLU A 59 2.29 22.76 -4.48
C GLU A 59 3.50 22.33 -3.64
N GLU A 60 3.43 22.44 -2.31
CA GLU A 60 4.48 21.95 -1.41
C GLU A 60 4.70 20.43 -1.56
N VAL A 61 3.62 19.65 -1.65
CA VAL A 61 3.69 18.19 -1.83
C VAL A 61 4.27 17.85 -3.20
N ILE A 62 3.92 18.58 -4.25
CA ILE A 62 4.49 18.41 -5.59
C ILE A 62 5.99 18.75 -5.58
N ASP A 63 6.41 19.83 -4.93
CA ASP A 63 7.82 20.20 -4.80
C ASP A 63 8.60 19.16 -4.00
N ARG A 64 8.02 18.62 -2.93
CA ARG A 64 8.59 17.51 -2.16
C ARG A 64 8.65 16.23 -2.98
N LEU A 65 7.62 15.92 -3.77
CA LEU A 65 7.60 14.77 -4.67
C LEU A 65 8.68 14.92 -5.74
N HIS A 66 8.81 16.09 -6.35
CA HIS A 66 9.86 16.39 -7.32
C HIS A 66 11.25 16.28 -6.70
N ALA A 67 11.45 16.71 -5.45
CA ALA A 67 12.70 16.51 -4.72
C ALA A 67 13.00 15.03 -4.47
N VAL A 68 11.99 14.23 -4.13
CA VAL A 68 12.07 12.77 -3.96
C VAL A 68 12.34 12.06 -5.29
N GLU A 69 11.68 12.46 -6.37
CA GLU A 69 11.87 11.91 -7.71
C GLU A 69 13.24 12.31 -8.30
N ALA A 70 13.71 13.53 -8.05
CA ALA A 70 15.07 13.95 -8.39
C ALA A 70 16.12 13.14 -7.61
N ALA A 71 15.84 12.79 -6.36
CA ALA A 71 16.64 11.84 -5.59
C ALA A 71 16.50 10.39 -6.10
N SER A 72 15.48 10.08 -6.89
CA SER A 72 15.16 8.75 -7.44
C SER A 72 15.44 8.61 -8.95
N ALA A 73 16.11 9.58 -9.57
CA ALA A 73 16.34 9.57 -11.02
C ALA A 73 17.18 8.35 -11.49
N PRO A 74 16.83 7.70 -12.61
CA PRO A 74 17.47 6.48 -13.10
C PRO A 74 18.81 6.83 -13.77
N GLY A 75 19.83 6.85 -12.92
CA GLY A 75 21.21 7.24 -13.20
C GLY A 75 22.04 7.19 -11.91
N ALA A 76 21.37 7.36 -10.76
CA ALA A 76 21.88 7.04 -9.44
C ALA A 76 21.55 5.58 -9.06
N VAL A 77 21.98 4.60 -9.87
CA VAL A 77 22.24 3.26 -9.33
C VAL A 77 23.61 3.33 -8.64
N GLN A 78 23.67 4.09 -7.54
CA GLN A 78 24.71 3.96 -6.53
C GLN A 78 24.00 3.59 -5.24
N ALA A 79 24.11 2.30 -4.94
CA ALA A 79 23.89 1.66 -3.65
C ALA A 79 22.62 2.07 -2.88
N ALA A 80 21.65 1.15 -2.83
CA ALA A 80 20.76 1.01 -1.68
C ALA A 80 21.60 0.75 -0.40
N GLY A 81 22.24 1.78 0.14
CA GLY A 81 23.25 1.70 1.19
C GLY A 81 23.14 2.73 2.32
N ASP A 82 22.11 3.58 2.35
CA ASP A 82 21.97 4.68 3.32
C ASP A 82 20.89 4.47 4.41
N GLY A 83 20.53 3.22 4.70
CA GLY A 83 19.48 2.95 5.71
C GLY A 83 19.87 3.37 7.13
N HIS A 84 21.15 3.24 7.50
CA HIS A 84 21.63 3.43 8.88
C HIS A 84 23.09 3.90 8.91
N LEU A 85 23.35 5.18 8.64
CA LEU A 85 24.68 5.74 8.87
C LEU A 85 24.90 5.92 10.38
N PRO A 86 26.03 5.44 10.95
CA PRO A 86 26.35 5.65 12.36
C PRO A 86 26.51 7.16 12.64
N TRP A 87 26.22 7.60 13.87
CA TRP A 87 26.39 9.00 14.29
C TRP A 87 27.77 9.52 13.91
N SER A 88 28.81 8.74 14.16
CA SER A 88 30.21 9.07 13.83
C SER A 88 30.47 9.42 12.36
N SER A 89 29.71 8.85 11.43
CA SER A 89 29.85 9.13 9.99
C SER A 89 29.03 10.33 9.51
N ARG A 90 27.99 10.71 10.24
CA ARG A 90 27.12 11.86 9.90
C ARG A 90 27.39 13.11 10.75
N ALA A 91 28.12 12.97 11.86
CA ALA A 91 28.46 14.05 12.77
C ALA A 91 29.44 15.04 12.14
N THR A 92 29.18 16.33 12.34
CA THR A 92 30.09 17.42 11.95
C THR A 92 31.23 17.58 12.96
N GLU A 93 32.26 18.36 12.62
CA GLU A 93 33.34 18.71 13.55
C GLU A 93 32.80 19.37 14.83
N GLU A 94 31.76 20.20 14.70
CA GLU A 94 31.09 20.84 15.83
C GLU A 94 30.37 19.82 16.72
N ASP A 95 29.70 18.82 16.13
CA ASP A 95 29.05 17.75 16.90
C ASP A 95 30.05 16.94 17.73
N TRP A 96 31.22 16.64 17.14
CA TRP A 96 32.31 15.96 17.83
C TRP A 96 32.89 16.79 18.98
N ALA A 97 33.11 18.08 18.77
CA ALA A 97 33.59 18.99 19.81
C ALA A 97 32.57 19.09 20.96
N ASN A 98 31.28 19.29 20.63
CA ASN A 98 30.20 19.36 21.61
C ASN A 98 30.07 18.07 22.44
N LEU A 99 30.20 16.90 21.81
CA LEU A 99 30.18 15.63 22.53
C LEU A 99 31.38 15.49 23.47
N SER A 100 32.58 15.87 23.01
CA SER A 100 33.79 15.85 23.83
C SER A 100 33.67 16.75 25.06
N ASP A 101 33.22 18.00 24.86
CA ASP A 101 33.04 18.96 25.95
C ASP A 101 32.00 18.47 26.97
N TRP A 102 30.92 17.86 26.49
CA TRP A 102 29.91 17.27 27.35
C TRP A 102 30.42 16.07 28.14
N ILE A 103 31.24 15.19 27.55
CA ILE A 103 31.87 14.06 28.26
C ILE A 103 32.82 14.56 29.35
N ASP A 104 33.59 15.60 29.07
CA ASP A 104 34.46 16.24 30.07
C ASP A 104 33.64 16.86 31.21
N TRP A 105 32.53 17.52 30.88
CA TRP A 105 31.57 18.01 31.88
C TRP A 105 30.99 16.87 32.72
N LEU A 106 30.56 15.78 32.08
CA LEU A 106 29.99 14.59 32.73
C LEU A 106 30.99 13.99 33.72
N GLY A 107 32.25 13.79 33.30
CA GLY A 107 33.33 13.27 34.14
C GLY A 107 33.62 14.13 35.36
N LYS A 108 33.54 15.46 35.22
CA LYS A 108 33.73 16.43 36.32
C LYS A 108 32.58 16.42 37.33
N HIS A 109 31.33 16.29 36.87
CA HIS A 109 30.14 16.50 37.71
C HIS A 109 29.59 15.21 38.32
N TYR A 110 29.65 14.08 37.61
CA TYR A 110 29.18 12.80 38.14
C TYR A 110 30.29 12.01 38.85
N ALA A 111 31.55 12.42 38.65
CA ALA A 111 32.74 11.81 39.25
C ALA A 111 32.64 10.27 39.28
N PRO A 112 32.41 9.60 38.13
CA PRO A 112 32.20 8.16 38.12
C PRO A 112 33.36 7.47 38.83
N GLN A 113 33.04 6.47 39.66
CA GLN A 113 34.06 5.68 40.36
C GLN A 113 35.10 5.19 39.35
N LEU A 114 36.34 4.92 39.81
CA LEU A 114 37.46 4.57 38.92
C LEU A 114 37.09 3.49 37.88
N HIS A 115 36.22 2.54 38.25
CA HIS A 115 35.77 1.44 37.39
C HIS A 115 34.67 1.80 36.36
N LEU A 116 34.11 3.00 36.41
CA LEU A 116 33.07 3.55 35.51
C LEU A 116 33.56 4.77 34.71
N ARG A 117 34.87 5.05 34.73
CA ARG A 117 35.44 6.16 33.96
C ARG A 117 35.38 5.87 32.45
N ILE A 118 34.98 6.87 31.69
CA ILE A 118 35.13 6.88 30.22
C ILE A 118 36.59 7.22 29.92
N TRP A 119 37.25 6.39 29.10
CA TRP A 119 38.65 6.61 28.74
C TRP A 119 38.79 7.68 27.64
N PRO A 120 39.89 8.46 27.62
CA PRO A 120 40.11 9.51 26.61
C PRO A 120 40.13 9.00 25.16
N CYS A 121 40.37 7.70 24.96
CA CYS A 121 40.36 7.05 23.66
C CYS A 121 38.96 6.69 23.15
N TRP A 122 37.88 7.07 23.85
CA TRP A 122 36.50 6.81 23.42
C TRP A 122 36.20 7.16 21.95
N PRO A 123 36.80 8.19 21.29
CA PRO A 123 36.52 8.47 19.87
C PRO A 123 37.04 7.39 18.91
N LEU A 124 37.98 6.54 19.35
CA LEU A 124 38.56 5.47 18.54
C LEU A 124 37.70 4.19 18.55
N HIS A 125 36.67 4.15 19.40
CA HIS A 125 35.81 2.99 19.60
C HIS A 125 34.41 3.29 19.10
N GLY A 126 34.07 2.82 17.89
CA GLY A 126 32.85 3.20 17.19
C GLY A 126 31.60 2.92 18.03
N GLY A 127 31.47 1.74 18.63
CA GLY A 127 30.29 1.43 19.46
C GLY A 127 30.22 2.26 20.75
N VAL A 128 31.36 2.68 21.31
CA VAL A 128 31.40 3.57 22.47
C VAL A 128 30.98 4.98 22.08
N THR A 129 31.47 5.48 20.94
CA THR A 129 31.04 6.75 20.36
C THR A 129 29.53 6.78 20.16
N GLU A 130 28.94 5.74 19.57
CA GLU A 130 27.49 5.69 19.31
C GLU A 130 26.67 5.70 20.62
N GLU A 131 27.08 4.93 21.63
CA GLU A 131 26.42 4.91 22.95
C GLU A 131 26.50 6.27 23.66
N LEU A 132 27.67 6.94 23.61
CA LEU A 132 27.88 8.25 24.22
C LEU A 132 27.12 9.36 23.48
N ALA A 133 27.10 9.32 22.15
CA ALA A 133 26.33 10.25 21.33
C ALA A 133 24.82 10.12 21.61
N ALA A 134 24.30 8.89 21.70
CA ALA A 134 22.91 8.64 22.05
C ALA A 134 22.59 9.12 23.47
N LEU A 135 23.48 8.86 24.44
CA LEU A 135 23.32 9.32 25.82
C LEU A 135 23.31 10.84 25.93
N HIS A 136 24.19 11.53 25.20
CA HIS A 136 24.24 12.99 25.12
C HIS A 136 22.96 13.57 24.50
N ALA A 137 22.47 12.96 23.40
CA ALA A 137 21.21 13.38 22.79
C ALA A 137 20.02 13.24 23.75
N ALA A 138 19.95 12.11 24.49
CA ALA A 138 18.93 11.91 25.51
C ALA A 138 19.04 12.91 26.68
N TRP A 139 20.27 13.25 27.09
CA TRP A 139 20.51 14.28 28.11
C TRP A 139 20.04 15.65 27.64
N ARG A 140 20.38 16.05 26.40
CA ARG A 140 19.95 17.34 25.83
C ARG A 140 18.43 17.47 25.81
N ALA A 141 17.74 16.43 25.36
CA ALA A 141 16.28 16.40 25.35
C ALA A 141 15.68 16.49 26.76
N ALA A 142 16.26 15.78 27.74
CA ALA A 142 15.82 15.84 29.12
C ALA A 142 16.09 17.20 29.78
N ALA A 143 17.24 17.80 29.51
CA ALA A 143 17.62 19.12 30.02
C ALA A 143 16.76 20.24 29.41
N GLU A 144 16.43 20.15 28.12
CA GLU A 144 15.51 21.09 27.48
C GLU A 144 14.08 20.97 28.05
N ALA A 145 13.60 19.75 28.27
CA ALA A 145 12.29 19.53 28.88
C ALA A 145 12.21 20.01 30.34
N ASP A 146 13.28 19.83 31.13
CA ASP A 146 13.37 20.32 32.51
C ASP A 146 13.45 21.85 32.60
N ALA A 147 14.03 22.49 31.58
CA ALA A 147 14.10 23.95 31.49
C ALA A 147 12.77 24.61 31.09
N ASP A 148 11.80 23.86 30.56
CA ASP A 148 10.49 24.35 30.14
C ASP A 148 9.53 24.47 31.34
N PRO A 149 9.12 25.69 31.75
CA PRO A 149 8.22 25.89 32.88
C PRO A 149 6.81 25.32 32.67
N ALA A 150 6.43 24.97 31.43
CA ALA A 150 5.13 24.40 31.11
C ALA A 150 5.08 22.87 31.30
N ARG A 151 6.23 22.21 31.54
CA ARG A 151 6.33 20.75 31.68
C ARG A 151 6.56 20.33 33.14
N GLU A 152 6.08 19.15 33.50
CA GLU A 152 6.31 18.57 34.82
C GLU A 152 7.75 18.03 34.91
N GLY A 153 8.63 18.74 35.64
CA GLY A 153 10.09 18.53 35.70
C GLY A 153 10.55 17.19 36.30
N SER A 154 10.47 16.11 35.52
CA SER A 154 10.91 14.77 35.93
C SER A 154 11.84 14.09 34.91
N ASP A 155 11.95 14.62 33.70
CA ASP A 155 12.72 14.02 32.60
C ASP A 155 14.20 13.87 32.94
N LEU A 156 14.80 14.87 33.60
CA LEU A 156 16.19 14.80 34.01
C LEU A 156 16.40 13.77 35.12
N ALA A 157 15.48 13.68 36.09
CA ALA A 157 15.53 12.65 37.13
C ALA A 157 15.40 11.24 36.53
N TYR A 158 14.52 11.07 35.56
CA TYR A 158 14.37 9.82 34.80
C TYR A 158 15.65 9.48 34.03
N TRP A 159 16.28 10.46 33.37
CA TRP A 159 17.51 10.25 32.62
C TRP A 159 18.65 9.72 33.48
N HIS A 160 18.81 10.23 34.70
CA HIS A 160 19.80 9.72 35.64
C HIS A 160 19.59 8.23 35.97
N GLN A 161 18.34 7.83 36.22
CA GLN A 161 18.01 6.48 36.67
C GLN A 161 18.05 5.46 35.54
N MET A 162 17.53 5.84 34.37
CA MET A 162 17.25 4.89 33.29
C MET A 162 18.29 4.90 32.17
N TRP A 163 18.99 6.01 31.96
CA TRP A 163 19.88 6.18 30.81
C TRP A 163 21.35 6.31 31.21
N LEU A 164 21.69 7.18 32.17
CA LEU A 164 23.08 7.44 32.54
C LEU A 164 23.80 6.18 33.03
N TRP A 165 23.42 5.68 34.22
CA TRP A 165 24.16 4.58 34.83
C TRP A 165 24.12 3.28 34.01
N PRO A 166 22.96 2.84 33.47
CA PRO A 166 22.91 1.63 32.66
C PRO A 166 23.78 1.71 31.38
N THR A 167 23.89 2.90 30.77
CA THR A 167 24.73 3.07 29.58
C THR A 167 26.21 3.03 29.93
N ILE A 168 26.64 3.71 31.00
CA ILE A 168 28.04 3.67 31.44
C ILE A 168 28.45 2.25 31.84
N GLU A 169 27.57 1.50 32.52
CA GLU A 169 27.80 0.09 32.84
C GLU A 169 27.91 -0.79 31.60
N ARG A 170 27.02 -0.61 30.61
CA ARG A 170 27.05 -1.36 29.35
C ARG A 170 28.32 -1.09 28.56
N ILE A 171 28.75 0.17 28.49
CA ILE A 171 30.01 0.58 27.86
C ILE A 171 31.18 -0.20 28.49
N ARG A 172 31.22 -0.26 29.82
CA ARG A 172 32.26 -0.98 30.56
C ARG A 172 32.26 -2.50 30.34
N GLN A 173 31.07 -3.10 30.23
CA GLN A 173 30.91 -4.55 30.09
C GLN A 173 31.23 -5.04 28.68
N HIS A 174 30.81 -4.32 27.64
CA HIS A 174 30.84 -4.80 26.26
C HIS A 174 32.07 -4.33 25.47
N TYR A 175 32.70 -3.23 25.87
CA TYR A 175 33.83 -2.64 25.12
C TYR A 175 35.18 -2.77 25.86
N MET A 176 35.27 -3.69 26.85
CA MET A 176 36.42 -4.03 27.71
C MET A 176 37.73 -3.26 27.47
N PHE A 177 37.90 -2.12 28.16
CA PHE A 177 39.06 -1.23 28.06
C PHE A 177 40.32 -1.68 28.83
N SER A 178 40.44 -2.95 29.25
CA SER A 178 41.58 -3.38 30.08
C SER A 178 42.93 -3.26 29.35
N GLU A 179 42.92 -3.27 28.03
CA GLU A 179 44.13 -3.15 27.21
C GLU A 179 44.42 -1.69 26.83
N CYS A 180 43.40 -0.82 26.73
CA CYS A 180 43.51 0.58 26.32
C CYS A 180 44.44 1.44 27.18
N GLU A 181 44.81 1.00 28.39
CA GLU A 181 45.78 1.70 29.23
C GLU A 181 47.23 1.50 28.74
N THR A 182 47.51 0.43 27.98
CA THR A 182 48.88 0.03 27.60
C THR A 182 49.05 -0.33 26.12
N ASP A 183 47.99 -0.78 25.44
CA ASP A 183 48.00 -1.13 24.01
C ASP A 183 46.61 -0.87 23.39
N HIS A 184 46.57 -0.20 22.24
CA HIS A 184 45.31 0.16 21.56
C HIS A 184 45.14 -0.70 20.31
N ALA A 185 44.08 -1.52 20.29
CA ALA A 185 43.66 -2.25 19.11
C ALA A 185 42.43 -1.58 18.47
N THR A 186 42.32 -1.69 17.14
CA THR A 186 41.13 -1.25 16.42
C THR A 186 39.93 -2.17 16.71
N ASP A 187 38.73 -1.58 16.73
CA ASP A 187 37.49 -2.34 16.89
C ASP A 187 37.36 -3.41 15.80
N ARG A 188 37.01 -4.63 16.21
CA ARG A 188 36.73 -5.72 15.28
C ARG A 188 35.29 -5.58 14.79
N PRO A 189 35.04 -5.47 13.47
CA PRO A 189 33.67 -5.39 12.97
C PRO A 189 32.89 -6.65 13.32
N GLY A 190 31.60 -6.49 13.59
CA GLY A 190 30.68 -7.60 13.76
C GLY A 190 30.66 -8.50 12.52
N ARG A 191 30.34 -9.78 12.70
CA ARG A 191 30.15 -10.69 11.56
C ARG A 191 28.86 -10.29 10.83
N PRO A 192 28.90 -10.00 9.52
CA PRO A 192 27.68 -9.73 8.76
C PRO A 192 26.73 -10.93 8.78
N THR A 193 25.43 -10.65 8.65
CA THR A 193 24.41 -11.68 8.43
C THR A 193 24.74 -12.48 7.17
N ASP A 194 24.68 -13.81 7.25
CA ASP A 194 24.80 -14.69 6.09
C ASP A 194 23.53 -14.59 5.20
N PRO A 195 23.62 -14.04 3.97
CA PRO A 195 22.45 -13.89 3.10
C PRO A 195 21.83 -15.24 2.71
N SER A 196 22.64 -16.29 2.62
CA SER A 196 22.18 -17.62 2.24
C SER A 196 21.36 -18.25 3.36
N ALA A 197 21.84 -18.14 4.60
CA ALA A 197 21.11 -18.59 5.78
C ALA A 197 19.78 -17.82 5.96
N LEU A 198 19.78 -16.50 5.73
CA LEU A 198 18.56 -15.69 5.78
C LEU A 198 17.55 -16.16 4.73
N LYS A 199 17.97 -16.32 3.48
CA LYS A 199 17.11 -16.79 2.39
C LYS A 199 16.54 -18.17 2.68
N ALA A 200 17.35 -19.08 3.22
CA ALA A 200 16.91 -20.41 3.61
C ALA A 200 15.83 -20.35 4.71
N ARG A 201 16.04 -19.52 5.75
CA ARG A 201 15.05 -19.34 6.82
C ARG A 201 13.75 -18.71 6.33
N MET A 202 13.83 -17.75 5.41
CA MET A 202 12.63 -17.16 4.78
C MET A 202 11.85 -18.20 4.00
N ALA A 203 12.53 -19.03 3.19
CA ALA A 203 11.88 -20.10 2.43
C ALA A 203 11.21 -21.13 3.36
N GLU A 204 11.87 -21.51 4.45
CA GLU A 204 11.31 -22.41 5.46
C GLU A 204 10.05 -21.81 6.11
N ALA A 205 10.09 -20.52 6.47
CA ALA A 205 8.94 -19.83 7.06
C ALA A 205 7.76 -19.73 6.09
N THR A 206 8.01 -19.48 4.81
CA THR A 206 6.96 -19.49 3.76
C THR A 206 6.36 -20.89 3.60
N ALA A 207 7.21 -21.92 3.56
CA ALA A 207 6.76 -23.31 3.45
C ALA A 207 5.92 -23.76 4.66
N GLU A 208 6.31 -23.35 5.88
CA GLU A 208 5.54 -23.63 7.09
C GLU A 208 4.18 -22.93 7.08
N ARG A 209 4.11 -21.66 6.65
CA ARG A 209 2.84 -20.94 6.49
C ARG A 209 1.92 -21.65 5.50
N GLY A 210 2.46 -22.06 4.35
CA GLY A 210 1.71 -22.83 3.36
C GLY A 210 1.21 -24.17 3.90
N ARG A 211 2.01 -24.88 4.70
CA ARG A 211 1.56 -26.12 5.37
C ARG A 211 0.38 -25.86 6.32
N GLN A 212 0.51 -24.88 7.20
CA GLN A 212 -0.55 -24.54 8.16
C GLN A 212 -1.85 -24.12 7.47
N GLU A 213 -1.74 -23.37 6.37
CA GLU A 213 -2.90 -23.01 5.55
C GLU A 213 -3.51 -24.25 4.87
N ASN A 214 -2.68 -25.13 4.31
CA ASN A 214 -3.14 -26.35 3.66
C ASN A 214 -3.78 -27.37 4.63
N GLU A 215 -3.38 -27.38 5.90
CA GLU A 215 -4.01 -28.20 6.95
C GLU A 215 -5.38 -27.67 7.36
N ARG A 216 -5.62 -26.36 7.18
CA ARG A 216 -6.86 -25.68 7.56
C ARG A 216 -7.98 -25.90 6.54
N TYR A 217 -7.64 -26.04 5.25
CA TYR A 217 -8.61 -26.07 4.16
C TYR A 217 -8.67 -27.42 3.44
N ALA A 218 -9.88 -27.83 3.04
CA ALA A 218 -10.08 -28.87 2.03
C ALA A 218 -10.18 -28.23 0.64
N PHE A 219 -9.49 -28.78 -0.36
CA PHE A 219 -9.41 -28.21 -1.71
C PHE A 219 -10.22 -29.02 -2.73
N PHE A 220 -10.84 -28.32 -3.67
CA PHE A 220 -11.67 -28.89 -4.72
C PHE A 220 -11.39 -28.22 -6.06
N ALA A 221 -11.36 -29.02 -7.12
CA ALA A 221 -11.37 -28.57 -8.49
C ALA A 221 -12.79 -28.70 -9.04
N GLU A 222 -13.33 -27.63 -9.60
CA GLU A 222 -14.59 -27.70 -10.35
C GLU A 222 -14.31 -28.01 -11.82
N ALA A 223 -15.04 -28.95 -12.40
CA ALA A 223 -14.92 -29.26 -13.83
C ALA A 223 -16.20 -29.84 -14.41
N SER A 224 -16.45 -29.54 -15.68
CA SER A 224 -17.62 -30.00 -16.43
C SER A 224 -17.48 -31.38 -17.11
N ALA A 225 -16.27 -31.96 -17.19
CA ALA A 225 -15.99 -33.22 -17.88
C ALA A 225 -15.04 -34.15 -17.09
N ALA A 226 -15.02 -35.44 -17.44
CA ALA A 226 -14.29 -36.49 -16.72
C ALA A 226 -12.75 -36.32 -16.69
N ASP A 227 -12.17 -35.49 -17.56
CA ASP A 227 -10.74 -35.18 -17.61
C ASP A 227 -10.36 -33.93 -16.76
N ALA A 228 -11.23 -33.58 -15.82
CA ALA A 228 -11.17 -32.47 -14.84
C ALA A 228 -9.82 -32.20 -14.16
N ALA A 229 -8.98 -33.21 -13.98
CA ALA A 229 -7.80 -33.12 -13.14
C ALA A 229 -6.66 -32.29 -13.77
N GLU A 230 -6.66 -32.15 -15.10
CA GLU A 230 -5.60 -31.43 -15.82
C GLU A 230 -5.95 -29.96 -16.10
N ARG A 231 -7.23 -29.66 -16.34
CA ARG A 231 -7.73 -28.30 -16.62
C ARG A 231 -9.09 -28.06 -15.98
N PRO A 232 -9.14 -27.75 -14.68
CA PRO A 232 -10.37 -27.38 -14.03
C PRO A 232 -10.91 -26.04 -14.53
N ASP A 233 -12.22 -25.86 -14.37
CA ASP A 233 -12.94 -24.62 -14.68
C ASP A 233 -12.81 -23.60 -13.52
N ALA A 234 -12.62 -24.09 -12.29
CA ALA A 234 -12.35 -23.26 -11.11
C ALA A 234 -11.66 -24.04 -9.98
N LEU A 235 -11.01 -23.30 -9.08
CA LEU A 235 -10.39 -23.84 -7.87
C LEU A 235 -11.10 -23.32 -6.63
N TRP A 236 -11.44 -24.22 -5.73
CA TRP A 236 -12.23 -23.97 -4.55
C TRP A 236 -11.52 -24.50 -3.30
N ARG A 237 -11.74 -23.85 -2.16
CA ARG A 237 -11.33 -24.37 -0.86
C ARG A 237 -12.41 -24.10 0.18
N CYS A 238 -12.48 -24.93 1.20
CA CYS A 238 -13.40 -24.71 2.31
C CYS A 238 -12.78 -25.03 3.67
N GLU A 239 -13.23 -24.27 4.68
CA GLU A 239 -12.96 -24.51 6.09
C GLU A 239 -14.30 -24.63 6.81
N GLY A 240 -14.68 -25.84 7.19
CA GLY A 240 -16.00 -26.09 7.76
C GLY A 240 -17.12 -25.77 6.76
N GLU A 241 -17.85 -24.69 7.02
CA GLU A 241 -18.96 -24.21 6.17
C GLU A 241 -18.58 -22.99 5.31
N ALA A 242 -17.43 -22.38 5.54
CA ALA A 242 -16.96 -21.23 4.77
C ALA A 242 -16.31 -21.70 3.47
N TRP A 243 -16.79 -21.17 2.34
CA TRP A 243 -16.27 -21.48 1.01
C TRP A 243 -15.55 -20.28 0.42
N GLU A 244 -14.43 -20.58 -0.22
CA GLU A 244 -13.63 -19.62 -0.98
C GLU A 244 -13.33 -20.19 -2.35
N PHE A 245 -13.22 -19.31 -3.35
CA PHE A 245 -12.72 -19.65 -4.67
C PHE A 245 -11.46 -18.84 -4.99
N LEU A 246 -10.58 -19.41 -5.80
CA LEU A 246 -9.43 -18.67 -6.33
C LEU A 246 -9.91 -17.82 -7.50
N SER A 247 -9.85 -16.50 -7.36
CA SER A 247 -10.10 -15.60 -8.48
C SER A 247 -8.93 -15.68 -9.46
N LEU A 248 -9.23 -15.99 -10.72
CA LEU A 248 -8.22 -16.01 -11.78
C LEU A 248 -7.94 -14.61 -12.35
N LEU A 249 -8.43 -13.58 -11.67
CA LEU A 249 -8.26 -12.16 -12.03
C LEU A 249 -7.12 -11.53 -11.23
N ASP A 250 -7.18 -11.64 -9.90
CA ASP A 250 -6.18 -11.12 -8.97
C ASP A 250 -5.31 -12.22 -8.35
N TRP A 251 -5.65 -13.50 -8.58
CA TRP A 251 -4.98 -14.67 -8.01
C TRP A 251 -5.08 -14.74 -6.48
N GLU A 252 -6.15 -14.18 -5.92
CA GLU A 252 -6.47 -14.23 -4.49
C GLU A 252 -7.68 -15.12 -4.22
N TRP A 253 -7.79 -15.59 -2.99
CA TRP A 253 -8.93 -16.37 -2.53
C TRP A 253 -10.05 -15.43 -2.05
N HIS A 254 -11.24 -15.59 -2.61
CA HIS A 254 -12.41 -14.78 -2.28
C HIS A 254 -13.49 -15.64 -1.62
N ALA A 255 -14.02 -15.15 -0.51
CA ALA A 255 -15.16 -15.78 0.16
C ALA A 255 -16.43 -15.65 -0.67
N THR A 256 -17.28 -16.67 -0.66
CA THR A 256 -18.58 -16.64 -1.33
C THR A 256 -19.65 -17.44 -0.59
N GLU A 257 -20.91 -17.03 -0.76
CA GLU A 257 -22.08 -17.78 -0.33
C GLU A 257 -22.63 -18.67 -1.47
N ASP A 258 -22.28 -18.36 -2.72
CA ASP A 258 -22.71 -19.09 -3.92
C ASP A 258 -21.79 -20.29 -4.18
N VAL A 259 -22.02 -21.37 -3.43
CA VAL A 259 -21.26 -22.62 -3.54
C VAL A 259 -21.64 -23.39 -4.81
N PRO A 260 -20.67 -23.93 -5.57
CA PRO A 260 -20.95 -24.74 -6.74
C PRO A 260 -21.68 -26.04 -6.36
N LYS A 261 -22.28 -26.68 -7.36
CA LYS A 261 -22.97 -27.95 -7.13
C LYS A 261 -21.94 -29.00 -6.71
N ARG A 262 -22.21 -29.73 -5.61
CA ARG A 262 -21.30 -30.76 -5.10
C ARG A 262 -20.93 -31.84 -6.14
N GLU A 263 -21.77 -32.04 -7.13
CA GLU A 263 -21.56 -32.99 -8.23
C GLU A 263 -20.48 -32.55 -9.23
N SER A 264 -20.20 -31.24 -9.35
CA SER A 264 -19.14 -30.68 -10.19
C SER A 264 -17.80 -30.51 -9.45
N LEU A 265 -17.77 -30.74 -8.14
CA LEU A 265 -16.58 -30.60 -7.31
C LEU A 265 -15.83 -31.92 -7.15
N HIS A 266 -14.54 -31.88 -7.48
CA HIS A 266 -13.63 -33.01 -7.32
C HIS A 266 -12.59 -32.69 -6.24
N PRO A 267 -12.51 -33.47 -5.14
CA PRO A 267 -11.51 -33.22 -4.10
C PRO A 267 -10.11 -33.43 -4.66
N ILE A 268 -9.20 -32.51 -4.34
CA ILE A 268 -7.80 -32.58 -4.75
C ILE A 268 -6.86 -32.36 -3.55
N PRO A 269 -5.64 -32.93 -3.59
CA PRO A 269 -4.63 -32.62 -2.59
C PRO A 269 -4.24 -31.14 -2.62
N ALA A 270 -3.86 -30.59 -1.47
CA ALA A 270 -3.41 -29.19 -1.38
C ALA A 270 -2.17 -28.90 -2.25
N GLU A 271 -1.27 -29.87 -2.41
CA GLU A 271 -0.14 -29.78 -3.34
C GLU A 271 -0.61 -29.55 -4.78
N ARG A 272 -1.63 -30.30 -5.22
CA ARG A 272 -2.22 -30.13 -6.56
C ARG A 272 -2.93 -28.79 -6.71
N ALA A 273 -3.61 -28.31 -5.66
CA ALA A 273 -4.23 -26.98 -5.65
C ALA A 273 -3.17 -25.86 -5.79
N ALA A 274 -2.03 -26.00 -5.11
CA ALA A 274 -0.92 -25.07 -5.22
C ALA A 274 -0.25 -25.10 -6.61
N GLU A 275 -0.06 -26.27 -7.20
CA GLU A 275 0.41 -26.40 -8.59
C GLU A 275 -0.51 -25.69 -9.57
N LEU A 276 -1.81 -25.94 -9.46
CA LEU A 276 -2.82 -25.31 -10.30
C LEU A 276 -2.84 -23.78 -10.10
N GLY A 277 -2.77 -23.29 -8.87
CA GLY A 277 -2.70 -21.85 -8.58
C GLY A 277 -1.40 -21.18 -9.09
N ALA A 278 -0.29 -21.92 -9.17
CA ALA A 278 0.96 -21.44 -9.73
C ALA A 278 0.97 -21.44 -11.26
N ASP A 279 0.27 -22.38 -11.91
CA ASP A 279 0.16 -22.47 -13.37
C ASP A 279 -0.92 -21.54 -13.92
N ARG A 280 -0.63 -20.23 -13.89
CA ARG A 280 -1.56 -19.19 -14.34
C ARG A 280 -2.01 -19.34 -15.79
N GLN A 281 -1.16 -19.92 -16.64
CA GLN A 281 -1.41 -20.02 -18.08
C GLN A 281 -2.36 -21.16 -18.42
N SER A 282 -2.37 -22.24 -17.63
CA SER A 282 -3.29 -23.37 -17.84
C SER A 282 -4.76 -23.01 -17.77
N TRP A 283 -5.10 -21.92 -17.06
CA TRP A 283 -6.44 -21.41 -16.86
C TRP A 283 -6.99 -20.55 -18.00
N VAL A 284 -6.15 -20.25 -19.00
CA VAL A 284 -6.51 -19.33 -20.08
C VAL A 284 -6.61 -20.10 -21.39
N THR A 285 -7.76 -19.96 -22.04
CA THR A 285 -7.95 -20.51 -23.39
C THR A 285 -7.67 -19.43 -24.42
N TYR A 286 -6.87 -19.75 -25.43
CA TYR A 286 -6.47 -18.82 -26.50
C TYR A 286 -7.06 -19.25 -27.85
N TRP A 287 -7.41 -18.26 -28.66
CA TRP A 287 -7.82 -18.44 -30.05
C TRP A 287 -7.15 -17.42 -30.96
N ALA A 288 -6.78 -17.84 -32.16
CA ALA A 288 -6.50 -16.96 -33.28
C ALA A 288 -7.84 -16.50 -33.89
N ARG A 289 -8.04 -15.18 -34.02
CA ARG A 289 -9.28 -14.59 -34.54
C ARG A 289 -9.14 -14.19 -36.00
N TYR A 290 -10.01 -14.72 -36.85
CA TYR A 290 -10.18 -14.33 -38.24
C TYR A 290 -11.44 -13.46 -38.40
N THR A 291 -11.56 -12.73 -39.50
CA THR A 291 -12.73 -11.90 -39.76
C THR A 291 -13.99 -12.73 -39.85
N ASP A 292 -13.92 -13.83 -40.62
CA ASP A 292 -14.94 -14.87 -40.77
C ASP A 292 -14.29 -16.17 -41.28
N GLU A 293 -15.11 -17.18 -41.54
CA GLU A 293 -14.65 -18.51 -41.98
C GLU A 293 -14.17 -18.50 -43.45
N GLU A 294 -14.70 -17.62 -44.30
CA GLU A 294 -14.32 -17.55 -45.71
C GLU A 294 -12.88 -17.04 -45.85
N ASP A 295 -12.53 -15.96 -45.15
CA ASP A 295 -11.17 -15.41 -45.11
C ASP A 295 -10.16 -16.44 -44.57
N TRP A 296 -10.53 -17.17 -43.50
CA TRP A 296 -9.69 -18.25 -42.97
C TRP A 296 -9.45 -19.36 -44.00
N ARG A 297 -10.50 -19.80 -44.70
CA ARG A 297 -10.39 -20.83 -45.76
C ARG A 297 -9.62 -20.35 -46.99
N ALA A 298 -9.66 -19.04 -47.28
CA ALA A 298 -8.87 -18.40 -48.33
C ALA A 298 -7.37 -18.29 -47.97
N GLY A 299 -7.00 -18.60 -46.73
CA GLY A 299 -5.61 -18.54 -46.24
C GLY A 299 -5.19 -17.15 -45.77
N GLU A 300 -6.14 -16.26 -45.49
CA GLU A 300 -5.83 -14.98 -44.86
C GLU A 300 -5.33 -15.19 -43.42
N GLY A 301 -4.43 -14.32 -42.97
CA GLY A 301 -3.84 -14.42 -41.63
C GLY A 301 -4.83 -13.97 -40.53
N PRO A 302 -4.61 -14.40 -39.27
CA PRO A 302 -5.43 -13.96 -38.16
C PRO A 302 -5.30 -12.45 -37.92
N THR A 303 -6.40 -11.82 -37.56
CA THR A 303 -6.49 -10.38 -37.28
C THR A 303 -5.93 -9.99 -35.91
N THR A 304 -6.06 -10.89 -34.93
CA THR A 304 -5.55 -10.75 -33.56
C THR A 304 -5.65 -12.09 -32.81
N VAL A 305 -5.18 -12.11 -31.56
CA VAL A 305 -5.40 -13.19 -30.60
C VAL A 305 -6.51 -12.79 -29.62
N VAL A 306 -7.36 -13.74 -29.29
CA VAL A 306 -8.42 -13.63 -28.29
C VAL A 306 -8.14 -14.64 -27.19
N ARG A 307 -8.46 -14.28 -25.94
CA ARG A 307 -8.35 -15.17 -24.80
C ARG A 307 -9.62 -15.15 -23.95
N ARG A 308 -9.91 -16.25 -23.27
CA ARG A 308 -10.95 -16.37 -22.25
C ARG A 308 -10.32 -16.76 -20.92
N ARG A 309 -10.67 -16.01 -19.88
CA ARG A 309 -10.42 -16.36 -18.48
C ARG A 309 -11.75 -16.68 -17.83
N THR A 310 -11.90 -17.89 -17.30
CA THR A 310 -13.11 -18.35 -16.63
C THR A 310 -12.83 -18.33 -15.14
N SER A 311 -13.45 -17.40 -14.40
CA SER A 311 -13.39 -17.36 -12.95
C SER A 311 -14.82 -17.52 -12.39
N PRO A 312 -15.03 -18.14 -11.22
CA PRO A 312 -16.37 -18.35 -10.66
C PRO A 312 -17.26 -17.11 -10.63
N GLU A 313 -16.68 -15.96 -10.34
CA GLU A 313 -17.36 -14.67 -10.29
C GLU A 313 -17.73 -14.11 -11.67
N ARG A 314 -16.93 -14.42 -12.71
CA ARG A 314 -17.09 -13.84 -14.04
C ARG A 314 -16.21 -14.48 -15.11
N ILE A 315 -16.74 -14.54 -16.33
CA ILE A 315 -15.99 -14.85 -17.56
C ILE A 315 -15.51 -13.56 -18.23
N TYR A 316 -14.22 -13.51 -18.58
CA TYR A 316 -13.61 -12.41 -19.32
C TYR A 316 -13.13 -12.87 -20.69
N ASP A 317 -13.78 -12.35 -21.72
CA ASP A 317 -13.35 -12.48 -23.11
C ASP A 317 -12.57 -11.24 -23.52
N GLU A 318 -11.31 -11.42 -23.89
CA GLU A 318 -10.41 -10.32 -24.22
C GLU A 318 -9.77 -10.52 -25.59
N ALA A 319 -9.71 -9.47 -26.39
CA ALA A 319 -8.90 -9.44 -27.62
C ALA A 319 -7.66 -8.58 -27.38
N PHE A 320 -6.54 -8.96 -27.99
CA PHE A 320 -5.36 -8.11 -27.99
C PHE A 320 -5.55 -6.94 -28.95
N LYS A 321 -5.55 -5.72 -28.41
CA LYS A 321 -5.92 -4.51 -29.15
C LYS A 321 -4.71 -3.86 -29.81
N ARG A 322 -4.96 -2.89 -30.70
CA ARG A 322 -3.91 -2.15 -31.44
C ARG A 322 -2.98 -1.33 -30.54
N ASN A 323 -3.43 -0.96 -29.35
CA ASN A 323 -2.65 -0.25 -28.33
C ASN A 323 -1.80 -1.21 -27.48
N ASN A 324 -1.61 -2.45 -27.90
CA ASN A 324 -0.83 -3.47 -27.21
C ASN A 324 -1.34 -3.80 -25.79
N THR A 325 -2.66 -3.74 -25.59
CA THR A 325 -3.29 -4.17 -24.34
C THR A 325 -4.39 -5.19 -24.60
N TRP A 326 -4.61 -6.08 -23.63
CA TRP A 326 -5.83 -6.87 -23.58
C TRP A 326 -7.02 -5.96 -23.26
N GLY A 327 -8.16 -6.23 -23.88
CA GLY A 327 -9.40 -5.58 -23.51
C GLY A 327 -10.62 -6.35 -23.99
N PRO A 328 -11.81 -6.00 -23.47
CA PRO A 328 -13.01 -6.79 -23.66
C PRO A 328 -13.36 -6.97 -25.14
N THR A 329 -13.86 -8.16 -25.49
CA THR A 329 -14.36 -8.51 -26.83
C THR A 329 -15.64 -9.34 -26.74
N ALA A 330 -16.50 -9.24 -27.75
CA ALA A 330 -17.66 -10.12 -27.92
C ALA A 330 -17.36 -11.35 -28.80
N SER A 331 -16.18 -11.44 -29.42
CA SER A 331 -15.90 -12.42 -30.47
C SER A 331 -16.03 -13.88 -30.03
N VAL A 332 -15.71 -14.21 -28.77
CA VAL A 332 -15.87 -15.59 -28.28
C VAL A 332 -17.35 -15.92 -28.11
N TYR A 333 -18.14 -14.99 -27.53
CA TYR A 333 -19.58 -15.13 -27.45
C TYR A 333 -20.23 -15.25 -28.84
N GLU A 334 -19.89 -14.36 -29.77
CA GLU A 334 -20.42 -14.36 -31.15
C GLU A 334 -20.06 -15.62 -31.94
N PHE A 335 -18.90 -16.21 -31.68
CA PHE A 335 -18.48 -17.46 -32.33
C PHE A 335 -19.31 -18.67 -31.86
N PHE A 336 -19.66 -18.72 -30.57
CA PHE A 336 -20.44 -19.83 -30.01
C PHE A 336 -21.97 -19.61 -30.09
N ASP A 337 -22.44 -18.37 -30.30
CA ASP A 337 -23.85 -18.06 -30.51
C ASP A 337 -24.23 -18.22 -31.99
N ALA A 338 -25.23 -19.05 -32.31
CA ALA A 338 -25.62 -19.37 -33.69
C ALA A 338 -26.46 -18.29 -34.40
N ARG A 339 -26.58 -17.10 -33.80
CA ARG A 339 -27.47 -16.01 -34.24
C ARG A 339 -26.88 -15.00 -35.24
N PRO A 340 -25.58 -14.67 -35.23
CA PRO A 340 -25.01 -13.71 -36.18
C PRO A 340 -25.02 -14.27 -37.61
N SER A 341 -25.32 -13.43 -38.59
CA SER A 341 -25.28 -13.82 -40.01
C SER A 341 -23.86 -14.01 -40.55
N ASN A 342 -22.83 -13.46 -39.86
CA ASN A 342 -21.43 -13.67 -40.18
C ASN A 342 -20.58 -13.61 -38.88
N PRO A 343 -20.50 -14.69 -38.09
CA PRO A 343 -19.73 -14.71 -36.86
C PRO A 343 -18.21 -14.71 -37.16
N PRO A 344 -17.37 -14.13 -36.28
CA PRO A 344 -15.92 -14.24 -36.43
C PRO A 344 -15.49 -15.70 -36.32
N HIS A 345 -14.49 -16.11 -37.10
CA HIS A 345 -13.96 -17.48 -37.00
C HIS A 345 -12.80 -17.54 -36.01
N LEU A 346 -12.88 -18.48 -35.06
CA LEU A 346 -11.88 -18.68 -34.01
C LEU A 346 -11.23 -20.05 -34.14
N VAL A 347 -9.89 -20.08 -34.17
CA VAL A 347 -9.10 -21.32 -34.17
C VAL A 347 -8.38 -21.43 -32.83
N GLY A 348 -8.59 -22.54 -32.11
CA GLY A 348 -7.94 -22.78 -30.82
C GLY A 348 -6.42 -22.93 -30.99
N ILE A 349 -5.66 -22.27 -30.12
CA ILE A 349 -4.19 -22.26 -30.14
C ILE A 349 -3.63 -22.42 -28.72
N ASP A 350 -2.37 -22.85 -28.60
CA ASP A 350 -1.67 -22.87 -27.31
C ASP A 350 -1.03 -21.51 -26.95
N VAL A 351 -0.54 -21.37 -25.72
CA VAL A 351 0.07 -20.13 -25.22
C VAL A 351 1.32 -19.72 -26.02
N HIS A 352 2.13 -20.68 -26.47
CA HIS A 352 3.33 -20.39 -27.24
C HIS A 352 2.98 -19.92 -28.66
N GLU A 353 1.93 -20.46 -29.25
CA GLU A 353 1.40 -20.03 -30.52
C GLU A 353 0.74 -18.65 -30.43
N ALA A 354 0.00 -18.39 -29.36
CA ALA A 354 -0.52 -17.05 -29.06
C ALA A 354 0.61 -16.02 -28.98
N GLU A 355 1.68 -16.32 -28.24
CA GLU A 355 2.84 -15.45 -28.10
C GLU A 355 3.55 -15.21 -29.44
N ARG A 356 3.74 -16.26 -30.25
CA ARG A 356 4.31 -16.13 -31.62
C ARG A 356 3.45 -15.27 -32.53
N LEU A 357 2.12 -15.43 -32.48
CA LEU A 357 1.19 -14.65 -33.29
C LEU A 357 1.19 -13.18 -32.86
N LEU A 358 1.18 -12.89 -31.55
CA LEU A 358 1.26 -11.53 -31.04
C LEU A 358 2.59 -10.87 -31.41
N HIS A 359 3.70 -11.59 -31.33
CA HIS A 359 4.99 -11.12 -31.80
C HIS A 359 4.96 -10.81 -33.31
N SER A 360 4.44 -11.71 -34.14
CA SER A 360 4.38 -11.50 -35.59
C SER A 360 3.44 -10.37 -36.00
N LEU A 361 2.30 -10.20 -35.33
CA LEU A 361 1.27 -9.21 -35.69
C LEU A 361 1.53 -7.83 -35.10
N ARG A 362 2.19 -7.75 -33.93
CA ARG A 362 2.32 -6.53 -33.12
C ARG A 362 3.75 -6.21 -32.69
N GLY A 363 4.70 -7.12 -32.87
CA GLY A 363 6.08 -6.95 -32.41
C GLY A 363 6.24 -6.97 -30.89
N VAL A 364 5.26 -7.50 -30.16
CA VAL A 364 5.26 -7.54 -28.68
C VAL A 364 5.71 -8.91 -28.19
N THR A 365 6.44 -8.93 -27.07
CA THR A 365 6.83 -10.15 -26.34
C THR A 365 6.37 -10.05 -24.88
N GLY A 366 6.06 -11.18 -24.25
CA GLY A 366 5.51 -11.25 -22.89
C GLY A 366 4.03 -10.85 -22.81
N ALA A 367 3.33 -10.77 -23.94
CA ALA A 367 1.93 -10.34 -23.95
C ALA A 367 0.99 -11.36 -23.30
N THR A 368 1.42 -12.63 -23.22
CA THR A 368 0.68 -13.70 -22.56
C THR A 368 0.96 -13.83 -21.06
N GLU A 369 1.95 -13.15 -20.50
CA GLU A 369 2.27 -13.20 -19.06
C GLU A 369 1.11 -12.66 -18.20
N LEU A 370 0.85 -13.32 -17.06
CA LEU A 370 -0.29 -13.08 -16.15
C LEU A 370 0.14 -12.84 -14.72
#